data_AF-A0A1A2NIM0-F1
#
_entry.id   AF-A0A1A2NIM0-F1
#
_cell.length_a   1.000
_cell.length_b   1.000
_cell.length_c   1.000
_cell.angle_alpha   90.00
_cell.angle_beta   90.00
_cell.angle_gamma   90.00
#
_symmetry.space_group_name_H-M   'P 1'
#
loop_
_entity.id
_entity.type
_entity.pdbx_description
1 polymer ?
#
loop_
_entity_poly.entity_id
_entity_poly.type
_entity_poly.pdbx_seq_one_letter_code
_entity_poly.pdbx_strand_id
1 'polypeptide(L)'
;MTERTPFQFAIDNPAVRRDIALAVADGVSPEQLAEEFNISESTVRSYAAEWEGVQRRIRSLDAWERESIIHACARGGRRRWERELGPEVIRQLLDEG
;
A
#
# COMPACT_ATOMS: atom_id res chain seq x y z
N MET A 1 15.40 11.33 31.80
CA MET A 1 15.12 9.97 31.30
C MET A 1 14.90 10.08 29.81
N THR A 2 15.81 9.57 28.99
CA THR A 2 15.59 9.45 27.55
C THR A 2 14.85 8.15 27.29
N GLU A 3 13.55 8.23 27.01
CA GLU A 3 12.78 7.08 26.54
C GLU A 3 13.39 6.62 25.21
N ARG A 4 13.93 5.39 25.18
CA ARG A 4 14.37 4.77 23.94
C ARG A 4 13.14 4.15 23.31
N THR A 5 12.67 4.70 22.19
CA THR A 5 11.60 4.09 21.40
C THR A 5 12.06 2.70 20.96
N PRO A 6 11.33 1.63 21.29
CA PRO A 6 11.71 0.29 20.89
C PRO A 6 11.65 0.18 19.36
N PHE A 7 12.64 -0.50 18.80
CA PHE A 7 12.67 -0.85 17.38
C PHE A 7 11.41 -1.60 16.99
N GLN A 8 10.75 -1.18 15.91
CA GLN A 8 9.55 -1.82 15.41
C GLN A 8 9.91 -2.72 14.21
N PHE A 9 9.44 -3.96 14.23
CA PHE A 9 9.66 -4.87 13.09
C PHE A 9 8.78 -4.51 11.89
N ALA A 10 7.57 -4.02 12.16
CA ALA A 10 6.60 -3.57 11.18
C ALA A 10 5.69 -2.52 11.83
N ILE A 11 5.21 -1.58 11.02
CA ILE A 11 4.20 -0.61 11.41
C ILE A 11 2.84 -1.26 11.31
N ASP A 12 1.96 -1.20 12.30
CA ASP A 12 0.65 -1.86 12.20
C ASP A 12 -0.35 -1.13 11.32
N ASN A 13 -0.26 0.20 11.25
CA ASN A 13 -1.20 1.03 10.49
C ASN A 13 -0.97 0.91 8.97
N PRO A 14 -1.92 0.35 8.19
CA PRO A 14 -1.77 0.16 6.76
C PRO A 14 -1.69 1.49 5.98
N ALA A 15 -2.34 2.56 6.44
CA ALA A 15 -2.24 3.87 5.81
C ALA A 15 -0.80 4.40 5.88
N VAL A 16 -0.14 4.25 7.03
CA VAL A 16 1.27 4.65 7.21
C VAL A 16 2.20 3.81 6.34
N ARG A 17 1.97 2.49 6.21
CA ARG A 17 2.74 1.65 5.27
C ARG A 17 2.62 2.14 3.83
N ARG A 18 1.42 2.54 3.42
CA ARG A 18 1.16 3.10 2.08
C ARG A 18 1.88 4.43 1.90
N ASP A 19 1.85 5.32 2.89
CA ASP A 19 2.52 6.63 2.82
C ASP A 19 4.03 6.47 2.70
N ILE A 20 4.63 5.53 3.44
CA ILE A 20 6.05 5.17 3.29
C ILE A 20 6.34 4.65 1.89
N ALA A 21 5.51 3.75 1.36
CA ALA A 21 5.70 3.21 0.03
C ALA A 21 5.58 4.29 -1.06
N LEU A 22 4.64 5.23 -0.91
CA LEU A 22 4.51 6.40 -1.78
C LEU A 22 5.75 7.30 -1.70
N ALA A 23 6.24 7.59 -0.50
CA ALA A 23 7.45 8.39 -0.32
C ALA A 23 8.67 7.75 -1.02
N VAL A 24 8.82 6.42 -0.95
CA VAL A 24 9.87 5.71 -1.69
C VAL A 24 9.66 5.85 -3.21
N ALA A 25 8.43 5.70 -3.69
CA ALA A 25 8.12 5.87 -5.12
C ALA A 25 8.39 7.30 -5.62
N ASP A 26 8.21 8.30 -4.75
CA ASP A 26 8.51 9.71 -5.00
C ASP A 26 10.01 10.05 -4.86
N GLY A 27 10.84 9.07 -4.48
CA GLY A 27 12.31 9.18 -4.46
C GLY A 27 12.93 9.40 -3.09
N VAL A 28 12.16 9.33 -2.00
CA VAL A 28 12.72 9.36 -0.63
C VAL A 28 13.51 8.09 -0.37
N SER A 29 14.67 8.22 0.28
CA SER A 29 15.55 7.07 0.51
C SER A 29 14.92 6.11 1.55
N PRO A 30 14.97 4.78 1.30
CA PRO A 30 14.50 3.79 2.26
C PRO A 30 15.22 3.84 3.61
N GLU A 31 16.50 4.25 3.61
CA GLU A 31 17.32 4.43 4.81
C GLU A 31 16.78 5.56 5.69
N GLN A 32 16.48 6.72 5.09
CA GLN A 32 15.92 7.86 5.81
C GLN A 32 14.57 7.51 6.44
N LEU A 33 13.69 6.82 5.69
CA LEU A 33 12.39 6.39 6.21
C LEU A 33 12.53 5.33 7.31
N ALA A 34 13.51 4.43 7.20
CA ALA A 34 13.79 3.45 8.24
C ALA A 34 14.22 4.12 9.55
N GLU A 35 15.07 5.14 9.49
CA GLU A 35 15.45 5.95 10.65
C GLU A 35 14.26 6.72 11.22
N GLU A 36 13.48 7.40 10.37
CA GLU A 36 12.33 8.21 10.78
C GLU A 36 11.26 7.39 11.50
N PHE A 37 10.94 6.21 10.97
CA PHE A 37 9.90 5.34 11.52
C PHE A 37 10.44 4.30 12.51
N ASN A 38 11.75 4.29 12.78
CA ASN A 38 12.42 3.33 13.68
C ASN A 38 12.11 1.85 13.32
N ILE A 39 12.18 1.54 12.02
CA ILE A 39 11.99 0.20 11.44
C ILE A 39 13.23 -0.22 10.63
N SER A 40 13.26 -1.46 10.14
CA SER A 40 14.35 -1.88 9.24
C SER A 40 14.19 -1.30 7.83
N GLU A 41 15.31 -1.03 7.16
CA GLU A 41 15.33 -0.66 5.74
C GLU A 41 14.70 -1.74 4.86
N SER A 42 14.89 -3.02 5.19
CA SER A 42 14.24 -4.12 4.47
C SER A 42 12.72 -4.12 4.64
N THR A 43 12.19 -3.69 5.79
CA THR A 43 10.76 -3.48 6.00
C THR A 43 10.24 -2.38 5.08
N VAL A 44 10.95 -1.24 4.98
CA VAL A 44 10.59 -0.14 4.06
C VAL A 44 10.58 -0.62 2.61
N ARG A 45 11.63 -1.34 2.18
CA ARG A 45 11.71 -1.91 0.83
C ARG A 45 10.60 -2.91 0.55
N SER A 46 10.19 -3.69 1.56
CA SER A 46 9.05 -4.61 1.44
C SER A 46 7.75 -3.85 1.18
N TYR A 47 7.47 -2.77 1.92
CA TYR A 47 6.28 -1.94 1.69
C TYR A 47 6.27 -1.31 0.30
N ALA A 48 7.41 -0.80 -0.15
CA ALA A 48 7.54 -0.25 -1.51
C ALA A 48 7.28 -1.32 -2.59
N ALA A 49 7.85 -2.52 -2.43
CA ALA A 49 7.66 -3.62 -3.40
C ALA A 49 6.21 -4.12 -3.45
N GLU A 50 5.54 -4.24 -2.31
CA GLU A 50 4.12 -4.60 -2.23
C GLU A 50 3.25 -3.56 -2.93
N TRP A 51 3.47 -2.27 -2.64
CA TRP A 51 2.75 -1.16 -3.28
C TRP A 51 2.99 -1.14 -4.79
N GLU A 52 4.23 -1.30 -5.25
CA GLU A 52 4.54 -1.34 -6.68
C GLU A 52 3.86 -2.54 -7.37
N GLY A 53 3.78 -3.69 -6.70
CA GLY A 53 3.02 -4.86 -7.17
C GLY A 53 1.55 -4.54 -7.39
N VAL A 54 0.92 -3.87 -6.41
CA VAL A 54 -0.49 -3.43 -6.49
C VAL A 54 -0.68 -2.43 -7.63
N GLN A 55 0.20 -1.43 -7.74
CA GLN A 55 0.14 -0.43 -8.81
C GLN A 55 0.37 -1.01 -10.20
N ARG A 56 1.23 -2.03 -10.35
CA ARG A 56 1.37 -2.77 -11.60
C ARG A 56 0.08 -3.50 -11.97
N ARG A 57 -0.60 -4.10 -10.99
CA ARG A 57 -1.88 -4.77 -11.22
C ARG A 57 -2.96 -3.78 -11.65
N ILE A 58 -3.06 -2.64 -10.99
CA ILE A 58 -4.01 -1.57 -11.37
C ILE A 58 -3.68 -1.04 -12.77
N ARG A 59 -2.40 -0.77 -13.07
CA ARG A 59 -1.96 -0.31 -14.39
C ARG A 59 -2.25 -1.31 -15.51
N SER A 60 -2.30 -2.61 -15.20
CA SER A 60 -2.68 -3.65 -16.15
C SER A 60 -4.17 -3.66 -16.50
N LEU A 61 -5.02 -3.05 -15.68
CA LEU A 61 -6.45 -2.88 -15.96
C LEU A 61 -6.64 -1.69 -16.90
N ASP A 62 -7.45 -1.88 -17.93
CA ASP A 62 -7.87 -0.78 -18.79
C ASP A 62 -8.85 0.16 -18.08
N ALA A 63 -9.17 1.31 -18.71
CA ALA A 63 -10.04 2.31 -18.10
C ALA A 63 -11.47 1.77 -17.87
N TRP A 64 -11.97 0.96 -18.79
CA TRP A 64 -13.32 0.41 -18.73
C TRP A 64 -13.44 -0.67 -17.63
N GLU A 65 -12.42 -1.51 -17.48
CA GLU A 65 -12.32 -2.50 -16.42
C GLU A 65 -12.31 -1.83 -15.06
N ARG A 66 -11.50 -0.77 -14.88
CA ARG A 66 -11.46 -0.01 -13.63
C ARG A 66 -12.82 0.57 -13.27
N GLU A 67 -13.46 1.29 -14.19
CA GLU A 67 -14.80 1.85 -13.97
C GLU A 67 -15.83 0.77 -13.66
N SER A 68 -15.81 -0.34 -14.40
CA SER A 68 -16.72 -1.47 -14.19
C SER A 68 -16.55 -2.09 -12.80
N ILE A 69 -15.31 -2.21 -12.31
CA ILE A 69 -15.03 -2.71 -10.97
C ILE A 69 -15.54 -1.72 -9.91
N ILE A 70 -15.25 -0.43 -10.05
CA ILE A 70 -15.73 0.62 -9.12
C ILE A 70 -17.26 0.57 -9.01
N HIS A 71 -17.94 0.54 -10.16
CA HIS A 71 -19.39 0.45 -10.22
C HIS A 71 -19.96 -0.85 -9.65
N ALA A 72 -19.26 -1.98 -9.80
CA ALA A 72 -19.66 -3.24 -9.22
C ALA A 72 -19.49 -3.24 -7.68
N CYS A 73 -18.37 -2.70 -7.18
CA CYS A 73 -18.11 -2.52 -5.76
C CYS A 73 -19.17 -1.66 -5.09
N ALA A 74 -19.56 -0.53 -5.71
CA ALA A 74 -20.63 0.35 -5.23
C ALA A 74 -22.00 -0.35 -5.11
N ARG A 75 -22.23 -1.43 -5.87
CA ARG A 75 -23.45 -2.24 -5.82
C ARG A 75 -23.33 -3.48 -4.91
N GLY A 76 -22.26 -3.60 -4.12
CA GLY A 76 -22.03 -4.72 -3.21
C GLY A 76 -21.26 -5.90 -3.82
N GLY A 77 -20.76 -5.77 -5.05
CA GLY A 77 -19.97 -6.80 -5.75
C GLY A 77 -18.51 -6.95 -5.29
N ARG A 78 -18.10 -6.23 -4.25
CA ARG A 78 -16.71 -6.11 -3.78
C ARG A 78 -16.01 -7.45 -3.57
N ARG A 79 -16.64 -8.38 -2.84
CA ARG A 79 -16.04 -9.68 -2.46
C ARG A 79 -15.55 -10.50 -3.65
N ARG A 80 -16.25 -10.43 -4.79
CA ARG A 80 -15.84 -11.12 -6.02
C ARG A 80 -14.49 -10.59 -6.50
N TRP A 81 -14.38 -9.27 -6.58
CA TRP A 81 -13.20 -8.60 -7.10
C TRP A 81 -12.01 -8.68 -6.13
N GLU A 82 -12.24 -8.66 -4.82
CA GLU A 82 -11.19 -8.90 -3.83
C GLU A 82 -10.59 -10.30 -3.97
N ARG A 83 -11.40 -11.31 -4.34
CA ARG A 83 -10.92 -12.68 -4.59
C ARG A 83 -10.10 -12.77 -5.89
N GLU A 84 -10.46 -11.98 -6.89
CA GLU A 84 -9.87 -12.04 -8.23
C GLU A 84 -8.59 -11.21 -8.37
N LEU A 85 -8.59 -10.01 -7.78
CA LEU A 85 -7.51 -9.03 -7.92
C LEU A 85 -6.71 -8.84 -6.63
N GLY A 86 -7.27 -9.27 -5.48
CA GLY A 86 -6.70 -9.05 -4.16
C GLY A 86 -7.36 -7.86 -3.45
N PRO A 87 -7.51 -7.93 -2.11
CA PRO A 87 -8.20 -6.89 -1.35
C PRO A 87 -7.49 -5.53 -1.39
N GLU A 88 -6.16 -5.52 -1.44
CA GLU A 88 -5.36 -4.29 -1.49
C GLU A 88 -5.51 -3.55 -2.83
N VAL A 89 -5.62 -4.30 -3.94
CA VAL A 89 -5.90 -3.72 -5.27
C VAL A 89 -7.25 -3.02 -5.25
N ILE A 90 -8.28 -3.67 -4.69
CA ILE A 90 -9.62 -3.08 -4.62
C ILE A 90 -9.65 -1.87 -3.70
N ARG A 91 -8.99 -1.94 -2.55
CA ARG A 91 -8.86 -0.82 -1.61
C ARG A 91 -8.27 0.42 -2.30
N GLN A 92 -7.14 0.27 -2.98
CA GLN A 92 -6.50 1.39 -3.69
C GLN A 92 -7.30 1.86 -4.91
N LEU A 93 -7.99 0.97 -5.61
CA LEU A 93 -8.86 1.32 -6.74
C LEU A 93 -10.11 2.11 -6.31
N LEU A 94 -10.56 1.91 -5.07
CA LEU A 94 -11.67 2.65 -4.46
C LEU A 94 -11.21 3.90 -3.68
N ASP A 95 -9.91 4.19 -3.66
CA ASP A 95 -9.29 5.25 -2.86
C ASP A 95 -9.64 5.16 -1.36
N GLU A 96 -9.79 3.94 -0.86
CA GLU A 96 -10.04 3.67 0.56
C GLU A 96 -8.70 3.61 1.30
N GLY A 97 -8.18 4.78 1.70
CA GLY A 97 -6.99 4.90 2.56
C GLY A 97 -7.27 4.65 4.02
#